data_AF-A0A2Z2HI78-F1
#
_entry.id   AF-A0A2Z2HI78-F1
#
_cell.length_a   1.000
_cell.length_b   1.000
_cell.length_c   1.000
_cell.angle_alpha   90.00
_cell.angle_beta   90.00
_cell.angle_gamma   90.00
#
_symmetry.space_group_name_H-M   'P 1'
#
loop_
_entity.id
_entity.type
_entity.pdbx_description
1 polymer ?
#
loop_
_entity_poly.entity_id
_entity_poly.type
_entity_poly.pdbx_seq_one_letter_code
_entity_poly.pdbx_strand_id
1 'polypeptide(L)'
;MKTEIVCDDEYEAQKLMSLIFIKEDKETYISGILNIIKNEIIISLKDKSAHSILLKDEENVEKFADFIQSVFDQEHDLVSTKMNKSIIEIIKE
;
A
#
# COMPACT_ATOMS: atom_id res chain seq x y z
N MET A 1 -11.39 -3.48 -9.71
CA MET A 1 -11.12 -4.61 -8.78
C MET A 1 -10.97 -4.09 -7.35
N LYS A 2 -11.52 -4.80 -6.36
CA LYS A 2 -11.41 -4.46 -4.92
C LYS A 2 -10.42 -5.41 -4.25
N THR A 3 -9.48 -4.85 -3.49
CA THR A 3 -8.55 -5.57 -2.62
C THR A 3 -8.66 -5.04 -1.20
N GLU A 4 -8.45 -5.91 -0.21
CA GLU A 4 -8.38 -5.54 1.20
C GLU A 4 -7.01 -5.92 1.75
N ILE A 5 -6.34 -4.96 2.37
CA ILE A 5 -5.05 -5.14 3.05
C ILE A 5 -5.25 -4.91 4.54
N VAL A 6 -4.83 -5.86 5.36
CA VAL A 6 -4.90 -5.77 6.82
C VAL A 6 -3.52 -5.46 7.37
N CYS A 7 -3.41 -4.31 8.03
CA CYS A 7 -2.21 -3.88 8.73
C CYS A 7 -2.11 -4.51 10.14
N ASP A 8 -0.94 -4.47 10.75
CA ASP A 8 -0.72 -5.01 12.11
C ASP A 8 -1.62 -4.30 13.13
N ASP A 9 -1.72 -2.98 13.02
CA ASP A 9 -2.60 -2.15 13.83
C ASP A 9 -3.21 -0.99 13.04
N GLU A 10 -4.00 -0.16 13.73
CA GLU A 10 -4.64 1.02 13.14
C GLU A 10 -3.62 2.10 12.76
N TYR A 11 -2.50 2.20 13.46
CA TYR A 11 -1.45 3.19 13.18
C TYR A 11 -0.74 2.88 11.86
N GLU A 12 -0.37 1.62 11.64
CA GLU A 12 0.23 1.15 10.40
C GLU A 12 -0.73 1.31 9.22
N ALA A 13 -2.04 1.11 9.43
CA ALA A 13 -3.05 1.40 8.42
C ALA A 13 -3.14 2.90 8.07
N GLN A 14 -3.09 3.80 9.07
CA GLN A 14 -3.07 5.24 8.82
C GLN A 14 -1.83 5.65 8.03
N LYS A 15 -0.67 5.10 8.41
CA LYS A 15 0.61 5.33 7.75
C LYS A 15 0.57 4.88 6.30
N LEU A 16 0.18 3.64 6.01
CA LEU A 16 0.05 3.16 4.63
C LEU A 16 -0.98 3.98 3.84
N MET A 17 -2.12 4.34 4.43
CA MET A 17 -3.12 5.17 3.77
C MET A 17 -2.54 6.52 3.34
N SER A 18 -1.75 7.18 4.19
CA SER A 18 -1.12 8.47 3.82
C SER A 18 -0.11 8.37 2.66
N LEU A 19 0.37 7.17 2.33
CA LEU A 19 1.40 6.94 1.32
C LEU A 19 0.83 6.36 0.01
N ILE A 20 -0.22 5.54 0.11
CA ILE A 20 -0.71 4.75 -1.01
C ILE A 20 -1.49 5.59 -2.03
N PHE A 21 -2.21 6.63 -1.61
CA PHE A 21 -3.09 7.41 -2.49
C PHE A 21 -3.03 8.91 -2.22
N ILE A 22 -2.61 9.67 -3.24
CA ILE A 22 -2.71 11.13 -3.27
C ILE A 22 -3.99 11.49 -4.03
N LYS A 23 -4.97 11.98 -3.29
CA LYS A 23 -6.33 12.23 -3.78
C LYS A 23 -6.43 13.28 -4.90
N GLU A 24 -5.49 14.22 -4.95
CA GLU A 24 -5.49 15.30 -5.95
C GLU A 24 -5.08 14.78 -7.34
N ASP A 25 -4.12 13.85 -7.40
CA ASP A 25 -3.55 13.36 -8.66
C ASP A 25 -4.00 11.93 -9.03
N LYS A 26 -4.75 11.26 -8.15
CA LYS A 26 -5.09 9.82 -8.24
C LYS A 26 -3.88 8.90 -8.37
N GLU A 27 -2.71 9.37 -7.99
CA GLU A 27 -1.47 8.62 -8.04
C GLU A 27 -1.07 8.09 -6.67
N THR A 28 -0.24 7.06 -6.68
CA THR A 28 0.49 6.65 -5.48
C THR A 28 1.71 7.53 -5.24
N TYR A 29 2.06 7.77 -3.97
CA TYR A 29 3.32 8.41 -3.60
C TYR A 29 4.48 7.41 -3.47
N ILE A 30 4.15 6.12 -3.50
CA ILE A 30 5.10 5.02 -3.45
C ILE A 30 5.82 4.93 -4.80
N SER A 31 7.14 4.81 -4.77
CA SER A 31 7.98 4.66 -5.97
C SER A 31 8.51 3.24 -6.16
N GLY A 32 8.46 2.40 -5.13
CA GLY A 32 8.92 1.02 -5.21
C GLY A 32 8.90 0.28 -3.87
N ILE A 33 9.09 -1.03 -3.94
CA ILE A 33 9.38 -1.88 -2.78
C ILE A 33 10.90 -2.07 -2.71
N LEU A 34 11.49 -1.77 -1.56
CA LEU A 34 12.93 -1.93 -1.31
C LEU A 34 13.26 -3.28 -0.70
N ASN A 35 12.40 -3.80 0.19
CA ASN A 35 12.60 -5.09 0.84
C ASN A 35 11.31 -5.62 1.46
N ILE A 36 11.26 -6.92 1.71
CA ILE A 36 10.20 -7.61 2.44
C ILE A 36 10.84 -8.50 3.51
N ILE A 37 10.38 -8.38 4.76
CA ILE A 37 10.88 -9.14 5.91
C ILE A 37 9.69 -9.66 6.71
N LYS A 38 9.31 -10.92 6.51
CA LYS A 38 8.08 -11.50 7.09
C LYS A 38 6.87 -10.61 6.77
N ASN A 39 6.17 -10.12 7.78
CA ASN A 39 5.00 -9.26 7.67
C ASN A 39 5.36 -7.75 7.52
N GLU A 40 6.64 -7.40 7.37
CA GLU A 40 7.11 -6.03 7.17
C GLU A 40 7.44 -5.79 5.69
N ILE A 41 6.96 -4.67 5.15
CA ILE A 41 7.34 -4.19 3.82
C ILE A 41 8.06 -2.84 3.92
N ILE A 42 9.22 -2.73 3.27
CA ILE A 42 9.98 -1.49 3.17
C ILE A 42 9.71 -0.88 1.80
N ILE A 43 9.15 0.32 1.77
CA ILE A 43 8.78 1.03 0.56
C ILE A 43 9.58 2.31 0.39
N SER A 44 9.94 2.66 -0.84
CA SER A 44 10.47 3.96 -1.21
C SER A 44 9.36 4.89 -1.67
N LEU A 45 9.50 6.18 -1.39
CA LEU A 45 8.58 7.21 -1.84
C LEU A 45 9.19 8.04 -2.98
N LYS A 46 8.38 8.89 -3.63
CA LYS A 46 8.83 9.77 -4.71
C LYS A 46 9.89 10.80 -4.26
N ASP A 47 9.91 11.18 -2.98
CA ASP A 47 10.95 12.04 -2.39
C ASP A 47 12.24 11.30 -1.97
N LYS A 48 12.34 10.00 -2.30
CA LYS A 48 13.47 9.12 -1.97
C LYS A 48 13.62 8.75 -0.50
N SER A 49 12.67 9.13 0.36
CA SER A 49 12.58 8.57 1.70
C SER A 49 12.13 7.09 1.65
N ALA A 50 12.42 6.36 2.72
CA ALA A 50 12.05 4.97 2.88
C ALA A 50 11.23 4.80 4.16
N HIS A 51 10.16 4.02 4.07
CA HIS A 51 9.26 3.74 5.19
C HIS A 51 9.04 2.25 5.31
N SER A 52 9.07 1.76 6.55
CA SER A 52 8.60 0.43 6.90
C SER A 52 7.08 0.45 7.11
N ILE A 53 6.37 -0.61 6.73
CA ILE A 53 4.96 -0.82 7.07
C ILE A 53 4.81 -2.25 7.60
N LEU A 54 4.20 -2.39 8.77
CA LEU A 54 3.86 -3.70 9.34
C LEU A 54 2.43 -4.10 8.96
N LEU A 55 2.33 -5.25 8.29
CA LEU A 55 1.07 -5.88 7.94
C LEU A 55 0.72 -6.99 8.91
N LYS A 56 -0.53 -7.45 8.88
CA LYS A 56 -1.01 -8.47 9.82
C LYS A 56 -0.21 -9.78 9.72
N ASP A 57 0.15 -10.18 8.50
CA ASP A 57 0.84 -11.44 8.19
C ASP A 57 1.47 -11.37 6.79
N GLU A 58 2.25 -12.40 6.46
CA GLU A 58 2.93 -12.53 5.16
C GLU A 58 1.95 -12.59 3.97
N GLU A 59 0.73 -13.13 4.16
CA GLU A 59 -0.30 -13.15 3.12
C GLU A 59 -0.75 -11.72 2.75
N ASN A 60 -0.89 -10.83 3.73
CA ASN A 60 -1.19 -9.43 3.46
C ASN A 60 -0.02 -8.70 2.78
N VAL A 61 1.22 -9.09 3.03
CA VAL A 61 2.40 -8.58 2.31
C VAL A 61 2.37 -8.97 0.86
N GLU A 62 2.12 -10.25 0.54
CA GLU A 62 2.00 -10.72 -0.83
C GLU A 62 0.87 -9.99 -1.58
N LYS A 63 -0.32 -9.90 -0.97
CA LYS A 63 -1.45 -9.16 -1.56
C LYS A 63 -1.13 -7.70 -1.84
N PHE A 64 -0.42 -7.03 -0.92
CA PHE A 64 -0.07 -5.63 -1.11
C PHE A 64 1.04 -5.45 -2.16
N ALA A 65 2.02 -6.34 -2.19
CA ALA A 65 3.09 -6.34 -3.18
C ALA A 65 2.54 -6.54 -4.60
N ASP A 66 1.68 -7.55 -4.78
CA ASP A 66 1.00 -7.80 -6.06
C ASP A 66 0.14 -6.59 -6.49
N PHE A 67 -0.57 -6.00 -5.53
CA PHE A 67 -1.35 -4.80 -5.79
C PHE A 67 -0.49 -3.65 -6.30
N ILE A 68 0.56 -3.27 -5.55
CA ILE A 68 1.34 -2.07 -5.87
C ILE A 68 2.18 -2.26 -7.13
N GLN A 69 2.66 -3.47 -7.39
CA GLN A 69 3.38 -3.80 -8.61
C GLN A 69 2.50 -3.59 -9.86
N SER A 70 1.23 -4.01 -9.82
CA SER A 70 0.30 -3.77 -10.93
C SER A 70 0.00 -2.28 -11.19
N VAL A 71 0.13 -1.43 -10.15
CA VAL A 71 0.03 0.03 -10.30
C VAL A 71 1.30 0.59 -10.95
N PHE A 72 2.47 0.09 -10.58
CA PHE A 72 3.75 0.50 -11.19
C PHE A 72 3.86 0.10 -12.66
N ASP A 73 3.36 -1.08 -13.02
CA ASP A 73 3.35 -1.59 -14.39
C ASP A 73 2.29 -0.91 -15.27
N GLN A 74 1.54 0.06 -14.71
CA GLN A 74 0.44 0.78 -15.36
C GLN A 74 -0.65 -0.14 -15.91
N GLU A 75 -0.78 -1.35 -15.34
CA GLU A 75 -1.87 -2.26 -15.68
C GLU A 75 -3.20 -1.78 -15.11
N HIS A 76 -3.15 -1.06 -13.97
CA HIS A 76 -4.33 -0.54 -13.31
C HIS A 76 -4.09 0.84 -12.69
N ASP A 77 -5.12 1.69 -12.78
CA ASP A 77 -5.17 2.99 -12.11
C ASP A 77 -5.78 2.84 -10.71
N LEU A 78 -5.19 3.53 -9.73
CA LEU A 78 -5.74 3.57 -8.38
C LEU A 78 -6.94 4.54 -8.30
N VAL A 79 -8.11 4.01 -8.01
CA VAL A 79 -9.37 4.77 -8.06
C VAL A 79 -9.72 5.37 -6.70
N SER A 80 -9.62 4.58 -5.63
CA SER A 80 -9.93 5.04 -4.29
C SER A 80 -9.38 4.11 -3.22
N THR A 81 -9.25 4.67 -2.01
CA THR A 81 -8.89 3.93 -0.81
C THR A 81 -9.81 4.33 0.34
N LYS A 82 -10.10 3.37 1.22
CA LYS A 82 -10.87 3.61 2.45
C LYS A 82 -10.25 2.82 3.59
N MET A 83 -10.16 3.45 4.74
CA MET A 83 -9.66 2.82 5.96
C MET A 83 -10.81 2.50 6.91
N ASN A 84 -10.74 1.33 7.54
CA ASN A 84 -11.59 0.90 8.65
C ASN A 84 -10.73 0.18 9.69
N LYS A 85 -10.35 0.88 10.76
CA LYS A 85 -9.36 0.40 11.74
C LYS A 85 -8.08 -0.02 11.02
N SER A 86 -7.55 -1.21 11.30
CA SER A 86 -6.36 -1.74 10.64
C SER A 86 -6.57 -2.24 9.20
N ILE A 87 -7.77 -2.10 8.62
CA ILE A 87 -8.08 -2.59 7.27
C ILE A 87 -8.11 -1.42 6.29
N ILE A 88 -7.42 -1.59 5.15
CA ILE A 88 -7.46 -0.68 4.01
C ILE A 88 -8.14 -1.39 2.85
N GLU A 89 -9.27 -0.85 2.41
CA GLU A 89 -9.94 -1.22 1.17
C GLU A 89 -9.36 -0.38 0.04
N ILE A 90 -8.95 -1.04 -1.05
CA ILE A 90 -8.35 -0.41 -2.22
C ILE A 90 -9.16 -0.80 -3.45
N ILE A 91 -9.51 0.20 -4.27
CA ILE A 91 -10.17 0.01 -5.56
C ILE A 91 -9.22 0.48 -6.66
N LYS A 92 -8.92 -0.42 -7.60
CA LYS A 92 -8.15 -0.13 -8.84
C LYS A 92 -8.96 -0.49 -10.09
N GLU A 93 -8.75 0.17 -11.21
CA GLU A 93 -9.39 -0.13 -12.51
C GLU A 93 -8.36 -0.47 -13.57
#